data_AF-A0A357WTR0-F1
#
_entry.id   AF-A0A357WTR0-F1
#
_cell.length_a   1.000
_cell.length_b   1.000
_cell.length_c   1.000
_cell.angle_alpha   90.00
_cell.angle_beta   90.00
_cell.angle_gamma   90.00
#
_symmetry.space_group_name_H-M   'P 1'
#
loop_
_entity.id
_entity.type
_entity.pdbx_description
1 polymer ?
#
loop_
_entity_poly.entity_id
_entity_poly.type
_entity_poly.pdbx_seq_one_letter_code
_entity_poly.pdbx_strand_id
1 'polypeptide(L)'
;MSIKNNFDLAINNNLHKNTRLTTLYSWPVIILFLIFFFPVAIYLMYKRFSIDKANMMKNAKITRNFGIAIIFLGLFYFIMALTGNVETTEETMNPVGAAIAMLSICGGAGLWLLLVANKMYKNGLKYKKYVKAVVNQGHTAVDNIAANVGVTYETALDDLYKMMEQGYFGGSYIDETNREIILPKASIQDPVIKEDTKVVSCKSCGANNTVFIGRANSCEYCGSPIEI
;
A
#
# COMPACT_ATOMS: atom_id res chain seq x y z
N MET A 1 0.29 -21.23 2.06
CA MET A 1 -0.75 -20.24 1.65
C MET A 1 -1.20 -19.29 2.77
N SER A 2 -0.87 -19.54 4.04
CA SER A 2 -1.34 -18.76 5.22
C SER A 2 -0.61 -17.40 5.49
N ILE A 3 0.67 -17.26 5.13
CA ILE A 3 1.49 -16.07 5.49
C ILE A 3 1.12 -14.81 4.68
N LYS A 4 0.50 -14.97 3.50
CA LYS A 4 0.14 -13.85 2.62
C LYS A 4 -0.99 -13.01 3.23
N ASN A 5 -1.96 -13.66 3.87
CA ASN A 5 -3.14 -13.01 4.45
C ASN A 5 -2.80 -12.13 5.65
N ASN A 6 -1.90 -12.56 6.55
CA ASN A 6 -1.59 -11.79 7.77
C ASN A 6 -0.72 -10.55 7.48
N PHE A 7 0.15 -10.61 6.47
CA PHE A 7 0.94 -9.46 6.03
C PHE A 7 0.05 -8.37 5.41
N ASP A 8 -0.85 -8.78 4.52
CA ASP A 8 -1.76 -7.86 3.84
C ASP A 8 -2.78 -7.27 4.87
N LEU A 9 -3.20 -8.02 5.89
CA LEU A 9 -4.10 -7.56 6.98
C LEU A 9 -3.46 -6.56 7.95
N ALA A 10 -2.24 -6.81 8.43
CA ALA A 10 -1.54 -5.92 9.38
C ALA A 10 -1.17 -4.58 8.73
N ILE A 11 -0.82 -4.61 7.44
CA ILE A 11 -0.64 -3.43 6.60
C ILE A 11 -1.99 -2.75 6.34
N ASN A 12 -3.03 -3.50 5.98
CA ASN A 12 -4.35 -2.92 5.70
C ASN A 12 -4.89 -2.12 6.88
N ASN A 13 -4.92 -2.68 8.10
CA ASN A 13 -5.54 -1.99 9.23
C ASN A 13 -4.83 -0.68 9.63
N ASN A 14 -3.52 -0.60 9.42
CA ASN A 14 -2.73 0.60 9.75
C ASN A 14 -2.66 1.61 8.58
N LEU A 15 -2.66 1.15 7.32
CA LEU A 15 -2.60 2.04 6.14
C LEU A 15 -3.98 2.48 5.62
N HIS A 16 -5.03 1.64 5.70
CA HIS A 16 -6.36 1.99 5.18
C HIS A 16 -7.04 3.13 5.94
N LYS A 17 -6.60 3.45 7.17
CA LYS A 17 -7.19 4.55 7.92
C LYS A 17 -6.93 5.91 7.26
N ASN A 18 -5.96 6.03 6.34
CA ASN A 18 -5.51 7.33 5.82
C ASN A 18 -5.39 7.50 4.29
N THR A 19 -5.61 6.47 3.46
CA THR A 19 -5.47 6.63 2.01
C THR A 19 -6.61 5.98 1.23
N ARG A 20 -7.73 6.72 1.06
CA ARG A 20 -8.69 6.40 0.02
C ARG A 20 -8.06 6.75 -1.33
N LEU A 21 -7.75 5.74 -2.15
CA LEU A 21 -7.44 6.00 -3.55
C LEU A 21 -8.68 6.63 -4.21
N THR A 22 -8.62 7.93 -4.49
CA THR A 22 -9.65 8.58 -5.31
C THR A 22 -9.63 7.99 -6.72
N THR A 23 -10.79 7.94 -7.38
CA THR A 23 -10.97 7.36 -8.72
C THR A 23 -9.94 7.86 -9.76
N LEU A 24 -9.45 9.09 -9.59
CA LEU A 24 -8.38 9.71 -10.38
C LEU A 24 -7.06 8.93 -10.40
N TYR A 25 -6.74 8.19 -9.35
CA TYR A 25 -5.54 7.37 -9.27
C TYR A 25 -5.81 5.91 -9.63
N SER A 26 -6.92 5.58 -10.29
CA SER A 26 -7.22 4.22 -10.76
C SER A 26 -6.39 3.84 -12.01
N TRP A 27 -6.16 2.55 -12.23
CA TRP A 27 -5.31 2.06 -13.33
C TRP A 27 -5.90 2.43 -14.71
N PRO A 28 -7.22 2.31 -14.95
CA PRO A 28 -7.82 2.75 -16.20
C PRO A 28 -7.62 4.25 -16.45
N VAL A 29 -7.73 5.09 -15.41
CA VAL A 29 -7.52 6.54 -15.55
C VAL A 29 -6.06 6.84 -15.88
N ILE A 30 -5.10 6.21 -15.20
CA ILE A 30 -3.68 6.39 -15.52
C ILE A 30 -3.38 5.95 -16.96
N ILE A 31 -3.93 4.82 -17.41
CA ILE A 31 -3.78 4.33 -18.79
C ILE A 31 -4.39 5.30 -19.79
N LEU A 32 -5.59 5.83 -19.51
CA LEU A 32 -6.24 6.83 -20.35
C LEU A 32 -5.41 8.11 -20.46
N PHE A 33 -4.96 8.66 -19.33
CA PHE A 33 -4.08 9.82 -19.34
C PHE A 33 -2.75 9.51 -20.02
N LEU A 34 -2.26 8.28 -20.00
CA LEU A 34 -0.99 7.94 -20.67
C LEU A 34 -1.13 8.02 -22.19
N ILE A 35 -2.28 7.65 -22.73
CA ILE A 35 -2.59 7.71 -24.16
C ILE A 35 -2.77 9.16 -24.62
N PHE A 36 -3.54 9.96 -23.87
CA PHE A 36 -3.89 11.33 -24.29
C PHE A 36 -2.95 12.43 -23.75
N PHE A 37 -2.29 12.20 -22.62
CA PHE A 37 -1.52 13.19 -21.84
C PHE A 37 -0.34 12.53 -21.09
N PHE A 38 0.62 11.99 -21.85
CA PHE A 38 1.77 11.22 -21.33
C PHE A 38 2.49 11.85 -20.10
N PRO A 39 2.79 13.17 -20.06
CA PRO A 39 3.44 13.77 -18.88
C PRO A 39 2.58 13.71 -17.61
N VAL A 40 1.27 13.93 -17.75
CA VAL A 40 0.31 13.89 -16.65
C VAL A 40 0.18 12.47 -16.11
N ALA A 41 0.18 11.48 -16.99
CA ALA A 41 0.10 10.08 -16.61
C ALA A 41 1.31 9.61 -15.80
N ILE A 42 2.52 10.02 -16.19
CA ILE A 42 3.74 9.73 -15.42
C ILE A 42 3.61 10.32 -14.00
N TYR A 43 3.14 11.57 -13.89
CA TYR A 43 2.91 12.22 -12.59
C TYR A 43 1.86 11.50 -11.75
N LEU A 44 0.70 11.16 -12.34
CA LEU A 44 -0.37 10.44 -11.66
C LEU A 44 0.07 9.04 -11.20
N MET A 45 0.87 8.36 -12.01
CA MET A 45 1.44 7.07 -11.69
C MET A 45 2.45 7.16 -10.52
N TYR A 46 3.36 8.15 -10.55
CA TYR A 46 4.26 8.42 -9.43
C TYR A 46 3.47 8.70 -8.14
N LYS A 47 2.45 9.56 -8.21
CA LYS A 47 1.61 9.91 -7.07
C LYS A 47 0.83 8.71 -6.54
N ARG A 48 0.28 7.86 -7.42
CA ARG A 48 -0.37 6.60 -7.03
C ARG A 48 0.58 5.71 -6.22
N PHE A 49 1.85 5.62 -6.61
CA PHE A 49 2.83 4.77 -5.89
C PHE A 49 3.12 5.26 -4.48
N SER A 50 3.07 6.57 -4.24
CA SER A 50 3.21 7.13 -2.89
C SER A 50 2.01 6.85 -1.97
N ILE A 51 0.85 6.58 -2.57
CA ILE A 51 -0.43 6.39 -1.87
C ILE A 51 -0.67 4.90 -1.56
N ASP A 52 -0.44 4.03 -2.54
CA ASP A 52 -0.76 2.59 -2.47
C ASP A 52 0.44 1.74 -2.02
N LYS A 53 0.92 2.04 -0.81
CA LYS A 53 2.09 1.40 -0.19
C LYS A 53 1.84 -0.05 0.18
N ALA A 54 0.60 -0.39 0.53
CA ALA A 54 0.17 -1.75 0.84
C ALA A 54 0.34 -2.70 -0.35
N ASN A 55 0.03 -2.21 -1.56
CA ASN A 55 0.17 -2.98 -2.78
C ASN A 55 1.48 -2.69 -3.53
N MET A 56 2.50 -2.11 -2.89
CA MET A 56 3.75 -1.70 -3.55
C MET A 56 4.37 -2.81 -4.40
N MET A 57 4.44 -4.05 -3.90
CA MET A 57 4.97 -5.20 -4.67
C MET A 57 4.07 -5.61 -5.85
N LYS A 58 2.75 -5.50 -5.70
CA LYS A 58 1.79 -5.79 -6.79
C LYS A 58 1.92 -4.71 -7.87
N ASN A 59 1.95 -3.44 -7.45
CA ASN A 59 2.14 -2.28 -8.33
C ASN A 59 3.47 -2.38 -9.07
N ALA A 60 4.57 -2.77 -8.41
CA ALA A 60 5.86 -3.01 -9.05
C ALA A 60 5.78 -4.06 -10.19
N LYS A 61 5.03 -5.17 -9.99
CA LYS A 61 4.84 -6.18 -11.04
C LYS A 61 4.04 -5.65 -12.22
N ILE A 62 2.97 -4.89 -11.96
CA ILE A 62 2.17 -4.28 -13.02
C ILE A 62 3.02 -3.29 -13.82
N THR A 63 3.76 -2.39 -13.14
CA THR A 63 4.69 -1.46 -13.79
C THR A 63 5.76 -2.17 -14.62
N ARG A 64 6.29 -3.29 -14.14
CA ARG A 64 7.24 -4.12 -14.90
C ARG A 64 6.62 -4.66 -16.19
N ASN A 65 5.45 -5.28 -16.09
CA ASN A 65 4.76 -5.85 -17.26
C ASN A 65 4.42 -4.75 -18.28
N PHE A 66 4.05 -3.57 -17.79
CA PHE A 66 3.77 -2.41 -18.63
C PHE A 66 5.02 -1.88 -19.35
N GLY A 67 6.16 -1.77 -18.64
CA GLY A 67 7.44 -1.40 -19.26
C GLY A 67 7.88 -2.40 -20.33
N ILE A 68 7.69 -3.71 -20.09
CA ILE A 68 7.94 -4.76 -21.09
C ILE A 68 7.06 -4.55 -22.33
N ALA A 69 5.76 -4.28 -22.15
CA ALA A 69 4.85 -4.05 -23.26
C ALA A 69 5.26 -2.83 -24.12
N ILE A 70 5.71 -1.73 -23.52
CA ILE A 70 6.19 -0.55 -24.26
C ILE A 70 7.46 -0.88 -25.07
N ILE A 71 8.39 -1.65 -24.51
CA ILE A 71 9.60 -2.07 -25.23
C ILE A 71 9.22 -2.93 -26.44
N PHE A 72 8.31 -3.90 -26.25
CA PHE A 72 7.82 -4.73 -27.35
C PHE A 72 7.12 -3.91 -28.44
N LEU A 73 6.34 -2.89 -28.05
CA LEU A 73 5.71 -1.98 -29.01
C LEU A 73 6.76 -1.22 -29.82
N GLY A 74 7.79 -0.67 -29.17
CA GLY A 74 8.90 0.00 -29.86
C GLY A 74 9.66 -0.92 -30.81
N LEU A 75 9.94 -2.15 -30.37
CA LEU A 75 10.60 -3.17 -31.19
C LEU A 75 9.74 -3.60 -32.39
N PHE A 76 8.44 -3.74 -32.19
CA PHE A 76 7.49 -4.07 -33.26
C PHE A 76 7.47 -3.00 -34.35
N TYR A 77 7.39 -1.72 -33.99
CA TYR A 77 7.49 -0.61 -34.95
C TYR A 77 8.84 -0.59 -35.68
N PHE A 78 9.92 -0.90 -34.97
CA PHE A 78 11.25 -0.99 -35.58
C PHE A 78 11.32 -2.09 -36.64
N ILE A 79 10.78 -3.29 -36.36
CA ILE A 79 10.73 -4.40 -37.31
C ILE A 79 9.85 -4.05 -38.53
N MET A 80 8.68 -3.43 -38.32
CA MET A 80 7.81 -3.00 -39.42
C MET A 80 8.51 -2.03 -40.36
N ALA A 81 9.28 -1.08 -39.83
CA ALA A 81 10.05 -0.15 -40.64
C ALA A 81 11.17 -0.81 -41.45
N LEU A 82 11.84 -1.83 -40.88
CA LEU A 82 12.86 -2.60 -41.61
C LEU A 82 12.29 -3.41 -42.78
N THR A 83 11.04 -3.87 -42.66
CA THR A 83 10.37 -4.68 -43.70
C THR A 83 9.73 -3.83 -44.80
N GLY A 84 9.85 -2.50 -44.74
CA GLY A 84 9.28 -1.59 -45.76
C GLY A 84 7.76 -1.43 -45.68
N ASN A 85 7.11 -1.95 -44.62
CA ASN A 85 5.65 -1.92 -44.45
C ASN A 85 5.16 -0.65 -43.72
N VAL A 86 5.96 0.42 -43.69
CA VAL A 86 5.61 1.69 -43.04
C VAL A 86 5.53 2.78 -44.10
N GLU A 87 4.31 3.15 -44.46
CA GLU A 87 4.05 4.33 -45.28
C GLU A 87 4.32 5.57 -44.43
N THR A 88 5.28 6.40 -44.84
CA THR A 88 5.56 7.69 -44.20
C THR A 88 4.78 8.77 -44.93
N THR A 89 4.01 9.56 -44.19
CA THR A 89 3.14 10.61 -44.73
C THR A 89 3.89 11.86 -45.19
N GLU A 90 5.20 11.94 -44.98
CA GLU A 90 6.04 13.08 -45.39
C GLU A 90 7.31 12.60 -46.10
N GLU A 91 7.58 13.12 -47.30
CA GLU A 91 8.76 12.82 -48.13
C GLU A 91 10.11 13.19 -47.48
N THR A 92 10.10 13.83 -46.30
CA THR A 92 11.29 14.41 -45.66
C THR A 92 11.96 13.51 -44.63
N MET A 93 11.30 12.44 -44.14
CA MET A 93 11.86 11.54 -43.13
C MET A 93 12.00 10.11 -43.65
N ASN A 94 13.23 9.60 -43.68
CA ASN A 94 13.48 8.19 -43.93
C ASN A 94 12.71 7.34 -42.89
N PRO A 95 11.91 6.34 -43.31
CA PRO A 95 11.09 5.51 -42.41
C PRO A 95 11.94 4.81 -41.34
N VAL A 96 13.17 4.43 -41.70
CA VAL A 96 14.16 3.87 -40.77
C VAL A 96 14.54 4.87 -39.67
N GLY A 97 14.70 6.15 -40.01
CA GLY A 97 15.03 7.21 -39.05
C GLY A 97 13.90 7.45 -38.04
N ALA A 98 12.65 7.49 -38.53
CA ALA A 98 11.47 7.59 -37.68
C ALA A 98 11.35 6.40 -36.72
N ALA A 99 11.65 5.19 -37.19
CA ALA A 99 11.62 3.99 -36.37
C ALA A 99 12.70 3.95 -35.28
N ILE A 100 13.91 4.44 -35.59
CA ILE A 100 14.99 4.57 -34.59
C ILE A 100 14.61 5.58 -33.50
N ALA A 101 14.01 6.72 -33.89
CA ALA A 101 13.53 7.72 -32.94
C ALA A 101 12.44 7.12 -32.03
N MET A 102 11.48 6.39 -32.60
CA MET A 102 10.40 5.73 -31.84
C MET A 102 10.94 4.65 -30.90
N LEU A 103 11.89 3.83 -31.35
CA LEU A 103 12.56 2.83 -30.52
C LEU A 103 13.33 3.49 -29.37
N SER A 104 13.96 4.63 -29.60
CA SER A 104 14.70 5.36 -28.56
C SER A 104 13.77 5.89 -27.47
N ILE A 105 12.62 6.46 -27.87
CA ILE A 105 11.61 6.98 -26.94
C ILE A 105 10.95 5.83 -26.16
N CYS A 106 10.40 4.84 -26.86
CA CYS A 106 9.69 3.72 -26.24
C CYS A 106 10.65 2.80 -25.48
N GLY A 107 11.80 2.48 -26.06
CA GLY A 107 12.83 1.65 -25.43
C GLY A 107 13.44 2.33 -24.20
N GLY A 108 13.76 3.62 -24.30
CA GLY A 108 14.27 4.40 -23.16
C GLY A 108 13.25 4.52 -22.03
N ALA A 109 12.01 4.91 -22.33
CA ALA A 109 10.93 5.00 -21.34
C ALA A 109 10.61 3.63 -20.73
N GLY A 110 10.55 2.58 -21.55
CA GLY A 110 10.33 1.21 -21.11
C GLY A 110 11.44 0.71 -20.19
N LEU A 111 12.70 0.91 -20.54
CA LEU A 111 13.85 0.54 -19.71
C LEU A 111 13.83 1.29 -18.37
N TRP A 112 13.54 2.59 -18.39
CA TRP A 112 13.40 3.39 -17.16
C TRP A 112 12.30 2.83 -16.25
N LEU A 113 11.13 2.46 -16.80
CA LEU A 113 10.05 1.82 -16.04
C LEU A 113 10.48 0.49 -15.41
N LEU A 114 11.29 -0.31 -16.10
CA LEU A 114 11.84 -1.56 -15.54
C LEU A 114 12.77 -1.31 -14.36
N LEU A 115 13.64 -0.29 -14.45
CA LEU A 115 14.53 0.09 -13.36
C LEU A 115 13.74 0.55 -12.13
N VAL A 116 12.72 1.39 -12.33
CA VAL A 116 11.82 1.85 -11.27
C VAL A 116 11.07 0.66 -10.66
N ALA A 117 10.48 -0.22 -11.47
CA ALA A 117 9.76 -1.39 -11.00
C ALA A 117 10.65 -2.32 -10.14
N ASN A 118 11.90 -2.53 -10.55
CA ASN A 118 12.83 -3.36 -9.81
C ASN A 118 13.22 -2.72 -8.46
N LYS A 119 13.48 -1.41 -8.44
CA LYS A 119 13.73 -0.65 -7.21
C LYS A 119 12.54 -0.75 -6.25
N MET A 120 11.32 -0.57 -6.75
CA MET A 120 10.09 -0.69 -5.95
C MET A 120 9.92 -2.09 -5.38
N TYR A 121 10.17 -3.13 -6.16
CA TYR A 121 10.05 -4.51 -5.72
C TYR A 121 11.03 -4.83 -4.58
N LYS A 122 12.29 -4.41 -4.72
CA LYS A 122 13.32 -4.58 -3.68
C LYS A 122 12.96 -3.83 -2.39
N ASN A 123 12.53 -2.57 -2.49
CA ASN A 123 12.10 -1.78 -1.34
C ASN A 123 10.88 -2.40 -0.65
N GLY A 124 9.90 -2.87 -1.42
CA GLY A 124 8.72 -3.56 -0.88
C GLY A 124 9.07 -4.84 -0.11
N LEU A 125 10.04 -5.64 -0.60
CA LEU A 125 10.53 -6.81 0.12
C LEU A 125 11.29 -6.44 1.40
N LYS A 126 12.09 -5.38 1.35
CA LYS A 126 12.82 -4.84 2.51
C LYS A 126 11.84 -4.40 3.59
N TYR A 127 10.93 -3.50 3.28
CA TYR A 127 9.93 -2.97 4.21
C TYR A 127 8.98 -4.04 4.74
N LYS A 128 8.69 -5.08 3.94
CA LYS A 128 7.94 -6.25 4.40
C LYS A 128 8.59 -6.95 5.60
N LYS A 129 9.93 -7.04 5.64
CA LYS A 129 10.65 -7.64 6.77
C LYS A 129 10.48 -6.80 8.03
N TYR A 130 10.65 -5.48 7.93
CA TYR A 130 10.47 -4.54 9.04
C TYR A 130 9.04 -4.56 9.59
N VAL A 131 8.02 -4.48 8.73
CA VAL A 131 6.62 -4.57 9.19
C VAL A 131 6.35 -5.89 9.91
N LYS A 132 6.89 -7.01 9.41
CA LYS A 132 6.75 -8.30 10.08
C LYS A 132 7.42 -8.30 11.46
N ALA A 133 8.62 -7.75 11.60
CA ALA A 133 9.33 -7.68 12.87
C ALA A 133 8.59 -6.79 13.89
N VAL A 134 8.15 -5.61 13.47
CA VAL A 134 7.54 -4.62 14.37
C VAL A 134 6.09 -4.97 14.69
N VAL A 135 5.26 -5.27 13.69
CA VAL A 135 3.81 -5.42 13.87
C VAL A 135 3.42 -6.86 14.16
N ASN A 136 3.99 -7.84 13.45
CA ASN A 136 3.56 -9.24 13.61
C ASN A 136 4.30 -9.95 14.75
N GLN A 137 5.57 -9.61 14.98
CA GLN A 137 6.39 -10.21 16.04
C GLN A 137 6.48 -9.34 17.29
N GLY A 138 6.02 -8.09 17.23
CA GLY A 138 5.98 -7.18 18.38
C GLY A 138 7.36 -6.71 18.84
N HIS A 139 8.40 -6.78 18.00
CA HIS A 139 9.71 -6.26 18.35
C HIS A 139 9.68 -4.72 18.33
N THR A 140 9.89 -4.09 19.48
CA THR A 140 9.94 -2.62 19.63
C THR A 140 11.38 -2.10 19.69
N ALA A 141 12.31 -2.84 20.29
CA ALA A 141 13.73 -2.47 20.32
C ALA A 141 14.34 -2.50 18.91
N VAL A 142 14.97 -1.39 18.52
CA VAL A 142 15.60 -1.23 17.20
C VAL A 142 16.72 -2.25 17.00
N ASP A 143 17.46 -2.58 18.05
CA ASP A 143 18.49 -3.64 18.02
C ASP A 143 17.90 -5.02 17.67
N ASN A 144 16.75 -5.38 18.26
CA ASN A 144 16.07 -6.63 17.97
C ASN A 144 15.49 -6.66 16.54
N ILE A 145 14.96 -5.53 16.08
CA ILE A 145 14.50 -5.37 14.71
C ILE A 145 15.67 -5.52 13.72
N ALA A 146 16.81 -4.88 14.00
CA ALA A 146 18.01 -4.94 13.19
C ALA A 146 18.54 -6.37 13.07
N ALA A 147 18.62 -7.09 14.20
CA ALA A 147 19.02 -8.50 14.24
C ALA A 147 18.05 -9.40 13.46
N ASN A 148 16.73 -9.16 13.56
CA ASN A 148 15.71 -9.93 12.84
C ASN A 148 15.76 -9.71 11.32
N VAL A 149 16.03 -8.48 10.89
CA VAL A 149 16.11 -8.10 9.46
C VAL A 149 17.49 -8.41 8.86
N GLY A 150 18.52 -8.54 9.69
CA GLY A 150 19.90 -8.83 9.31
C GLY A 150 20.69 -7.60 8.88
N VAL A 151 20.53 -6.47 9.59
CA VAL A 151 21.20 -5.19 9.31
C VAL A 151 21.80 -4.60 10.60
N THR A 152 22.58 -3.53 10.47
CA THR A 152 23.10 -2.80 11.65
C THR A 152 22.02 -1.92 12.29
N TYR A 153 22.25 -1.52 13.54
CA TYR A 153 21.39 -0.59 14.26
C TYR A 153 21.15 0.70 13.47
N GLU A 154 22.20 1.32 12.94
CA GLU A 154 22.13 2.60 12.21
C GLU A 154 21.32 2.45 10.93
N THR A 155 21.49 1.33 10.22
CA THR A 155 20.73 1.04 9.00
C THR A 155 19.25 0.81 9.32
N ALA A 156 18.96 0.06 10.40
CA ALA A 156 17.59 -0.16 10.85
C ALA A 156 16.93 1.16 11.28
N LEU A 157 17.65 2.03 11.99
CA LEU A 157 17.16 3.32 12.44
C LEU A 157 16.78 4.23 11.25
N ASP A 158 17.70 4.39 10.28
CA ASP A 158 17.44 5.17 9.05
C ASP A 158 16.27 4.59 8.23
N ASP A 159 16.18 3.26 8.12
CA ASP A 159 15.06 2.61 7.45
C ASP A 159 13.72 2.81 8.16
N LEU A 160 13.71 2.71 9.50
CA LEU A 160 12.50 2.92 10.31
C LEU A 160 12.03 4.37 10.17
N TYR A 161 12.93 5.35 10.22
CA TYR A 161 12.59 6.75 9.95
C TYR A 161 11.96 6.93 8.56
N LYS A 162 12.59 6.39 7.50
CA LYS A 162 12.03 6.43 6.14
C LYS A 162 10.67 5.77 6.05
N MET A 163 10.45 4.65 6.74
CA MET A 163 9.18 3.95 6.77
C MET A 163 8.11 4.73 7.55
N MET A 164 8.48 5.43 8.62
CA MET A 164 7.58 6.30 9.38
C MET A 164 7.14 7.52 8.57
N GLU A 165 8.06 8.21 7.89
CA GLU A 165 7.74 9.30 6.96
C GLU A 165 6.83 8.82 5.82
N GLN A 166 7.06 7.59 5.37
CA GLN A 166 6.21 6.91 4.41
C GLN A 166 4.94 6.34 5.06
N GLY A 167 4.63 6.59 6.33
CA GLY A 167 3.37 6.20 6.95
C GLY A 167 3.11 4.69 7.03
N TYR A 168 4.17 3.86 7.02
CA TYR A 168 4.05 2.43 7.29
C TYR A 168 3.70 2.15 8.76
N PHE A 169 4.07 3.06 9.66
CA PHE A 169 3.82 3.00 11.09
C PHE A 169 3.04 4.26 11.50
N GLY A 170 1.71 4.17 11.52
CA GLY A 170 0.84 5.33 11.71
C GLY A 170 1.02 5.97 13.08
N GLY A 171 1.49 7.21 13.14
CA GLY A 171 1.63 7.99 14.38
C GLY A 171 2.70 7.48 15.35
N SER A 172 3.58 6.58 14.91
CA SER A 172 4.70 6.09 15.72
C SER A 172 5.81 7.12 15.84
N TYR A 173 6.58 7.04 16.93
CA TYR A 173 7.81 7.79 17.11
C TYR A 173 8.89 6.86 17.65
N ILE A 174 10.16 7.26 17.51
CA ILE A 174 11.30 6.53 18.04
C ILE A 174 11.74 7.22 19.33
N ASP A 175 11.82 6.45 20.41
CA ASP A 175 12.46 6.88 21.64
C ASP A 175 13.94 6.54 21.55
N GLU A 176 14.78 7.56 21.30
CA GLU A 176 16.23 7.39 21.17
C GLU A 176 16.90 7.01 22.49
N THR A 177 16.29 7.35 23.63
CA THR A 177 16.82 7.02 24.97
C THR A 177 16.74 5.52 25.20
N ASN A 178 15.58 4.94 24.88
CA ASN A 178 15.32 3.51 25.06
C ASN A 178 15.65 2.68 23.80
N ARG A 179 15.99 3.33 22.68
CA ARG A 179 16.22 2.72 21.36
C ARG A 179 15.05 1.86 20.89
N GLU A 180 13.84 2.38 21.06
CA GLU A 180 12.60 1.67 20.77
C GLU A 180 11.68 2.44 19.83
N ILE A 181 10.99 1.73 18.94
CA ILE A 181 9.86 2.28 18.21
C ILE A 181 8.59 2.16 19.06
N ILE A 182 7.99 3.30 19.38
CA ILE A 182 6.73 3.38 20.10
C ILE A 182 5.61 3.51 19.07
N LEU A 183 4.80 2.46 18.97
CA LEU A 183 3.58 2.47 18.19
C LEU A 183 2.48 3.11 19.05
N PRO A 184 1.75 4.14 18.57
CA PRO A 184 0.53 4.53 19.25
C PRO A 184 -0.35 3.30 19.27
N LYS A 185 -1.01 3.04 20.40
CA LYS A 185 -2.07 2.04 20.46
C LYS A 185 -3.16 2.48 19.47
N ALA A 186 -3.04 2.11 18.20
CA ALA A 186 -4.20 1.83 17.40
C ALA A 186 -4.95 0.83 18.26
N SER A 187 -6.12 1.23 18.77
CA SER A 187 -7.04 0.35 19.48
C SER A 187 -6.95 -1.00 18.80
N ILE A 188 -6.22 -1.91 19.44
CA ILE A 188 -6.56 -3.32 19.39
C ILE A 188 -7.98 -3.20 19.88
N GLN A 189 -8.93 -3.27 18.94
CA GLN A 189 -10.25 -3.72 19.31
C GLN A 189 -9.92 -5.07 19.93
N ASP A 190 -9.86 -5.09 21.27
CA ASP A 190 -10.41 -6.21 22.01
C ASP A 190 -11.62 -6.65 21.18
N PRO A 191 -11.72 -7.93 20.81
CA PRO A 191 -12.81 -8.38 19.97
C PRO A 191 -14.07 -7.75 20.55
N VAL A 192 -14.68 -6.85 19.80
CA VAL A 192 -16.00 -6.34 20.14
C VAL A 192 -16.85 -7.57 19.96
N ILE A 193 -16.93 -8.39 21.02
CA ILE A 193 -18.01 -9.30 21.22
C ILE A 193 -19.20 -8.36 21.12
N LYS A 194 -19.89 -8.39 19.99
CA LYS A 194 -21.24 -7.89 19.90
C LYS A 194 -22.04 -8.78 20.84
N GLU A 195 -21.94 -8.49 22.14
CA GLU A 195 -22.91 -8.98 23.08
C GLU A 195 -24.20 -8.26 22.69
N ASP A 196 -25.18 -9.04 22.24
CA ASP A 196 -26.50 -8.52 21.91
C ASP A 196 -27.03 -7.80 23.15
N THR A 197 -27.11 -6.48 23.06
CA THR A 197 -27.65 -5.63 24.11
C THR A 197 -29.07 -5.25 23.73
N LYS A 198 -30.00 -5.40 24.68
CA LYS A 198 -31.39 -5.00 24.52
C LYS A 198 -31.69 -3.87 25.50
N VAL A 199 -32.37 -2.83 25.05
CA VAL A 199 -32.89 -1.79 25.95
C VAL A 199 -34.22 -2.29 26.50
N VAL A 200 -34.30 -2.40 27.83
CA VAL A 200 -35.53 -2.80 28.53
C VAL A 200 -35.86 -1.78 29.61
N SER A 201 -37.15 -1.50 29.76
CA SER A 201 -37.63 -0.59 30.80
C SER A 201 -37.82 -1.37 32.11
N CYS A 202 -37.25 -0.85 33.19
CA CYS A 202 -37.38 -1.42 34.52
C CYS A 202 -38.83 -1.31 35.00
N LYS A 203 -39.46 -2.42 35.39
CA LYS A 203 -40.84 -2.44 35.91
C LYS A 203 -40.99 -1.73 37.26
N SER A 204 -39.91 -1.58 38.02
CA SER A 204 -39.92 -1.03 39.39
C SER A 204 -39.79 0.50 39.40
N CYS A 205 -38.88 1.07 38.60
CA CYS A 205 -38.63 2.52 38.59
C CYS A 205 -38.90 3.20 37.24
N GLY A 206 -39.25 2.45 36.19
CA GLY A 206 -39.49 2.99 34.84
C GLY A 206 -38.24 3.37 34.06
N ALA A 207 -37.03 3.21 34.62
CA ALA A 207 -35.79 3.58 33.93
C ALA A 207 -35.46 2.61 32.79
N ASN A 208 -34.94 3.14 31.68
CA ASN A 208 -34.44 2.33 30.56
C ASN A 208 -33.01 1.87 30.85
N ASN A 209 -32.79 0.55 30.86
CA ASN A 209 -31.47 -0.05 31.11
C ASN A 209 -31.04 -0.83 29.87
N THR A 210 -29.77 -0.73 29.50
CA THR A 210 -29.15 -1.56 28.48
C THR A 210 -28.65 -2.85 29.12
N VAL A 211 -29.28 -3.98 28.78
CA VAL A 211 -28.96 -5.28 29.38
C VAL A 211 -28.32 -6.23 28.38
N PHE A 212 -27.39 -7.07 28.87
CA PHE A 212 -26.69 -8.08 28.07
C PHE A 212 -27.49 -9.38 28.05
N ILE A 213 -27.82 -9.90 26.86
CA ILE A 213 -28.59 -11.15 26.72
C ILE A 213 -27.77 -12.33 27.25
N GLY A 214 -28.34 -13.08 28.21
CA GLY A 214 -27.72 -14.26 28.80
C GLY A 214 -26.95 -14.04 30.11
N ARG A 215 -26.95 -12.81 30.66
CA ARG A 215 -26.42 -12.52 32.01
C ARG A 215 -27.52 -12.05 32.96
N ALA A 216 -27.31 -12.25 34.26
CA ALA A 216 -28.16 -11.62 35.28
C ALA A 216 -27.90 -10.11 35.25
N ASN A 217 -28.92 -9.32 34.91
CA ASN A 217 -28.83 -7.86 34.88
C ASN A 217 -29.65 -7.28 36.04
N SER A 218 -29.17 -6.18 36.62
CA SER A 218 -29.88 -5.41 37.66
C SER A 218 -30.02 -3.97 37.20
N CYS A 219 -31.07 -3.29 37.65
CA CYS A 219 -31.31 -1.91 37.29
C CYS A 219 -30.28 -1.00 37.95
N GLU A 220 -29.62 -0.15 37.16
CA GLU A 220 -28.60 0.79 37.65
C GLU A 220 -29.18 1.86 38.59
N TYR A 221 -30.49 2.10 38.52
CA TYR A 221 -31.15 3.17 39.26
C TYR A 221 -31.77 2.71 40.59
N CYS A 222 -32.27 1.48 40.65
CA CYS A 222 -32.97 0.99 41.85
C CYS A 222 -32.51 -0.39 42.34
N GLY A 223 -31.56 -1.03 41.65
CA GLY A 223 -31.02 -2.33 42.01
C GLY A 223 -31.97 -3.52 41.82
N SER A 224 -33.18 -3.31 41.29
CA SER A 224 -34.11 -4.42 41.05
C SER A 224 -33.59 -5.35 39.94
N PRO A 225 -33.75 -6.68 40.07
CA PRO A 225 -33.36 -7.61 39.01
C PRO A 225 -34.18 -7.34 37.74
N ILE A 226 -33.52 -7.40 36.59
CA ILE A 226 -34.14 -7.26 35.27
C ILE A 226 -34.12 -8.63 34.60
N GLU A 227 -35.29 -9.24 34.50
CA GLU A 227 -35.51 -10.46 33.71
C GLU A 227 -35.65 -10.08 32.23
N ILE A 228 -34.84 -10.70 31.36
CA ILE A 228 -34.80 -10.47 29.91
C ILE A 228 -35.50 -11.62 29.19
#